data_AF-A0A6M7X001-F1
#
_entry.id   AF-A0A6M7X001-F1
#
_cell.length_a   1.000
_cell.length_b   1.000
_cell.length_c   1.000
_cell.angle_alpha   90.00
_cell.angle_beta   90.00
_cell.angle_gamma   90.00
#
_symmetry.space_group_name_H-M   'P 1'
#
loop_
_entity.id
_entity.type
_entity.pdbx_description
1 polymer ?
#
loop_
_entity_poly.entity_id
_entity_poly.type
_entity_poly.pdbx_seq_one_letter_code
_entity_poly.pdbx_strand_id
1 'polypeptide(L)'
;MLIRRPVAEVFEAILDPAITTKFWFTHGSDRLDCGKAVRWEWRMYGVSTTATVSEIVWTFTEMPGDATFLEVGNFGFAGTADEQVRQAIGSTDGFSLVLAGAKVWLEQGLTLGLIGDRYPKGISPR
;
A
#
# COMPACT_ATOMS: atom_id res chain seq x y z
N MET A 1 -6.47 0.58 10.53
CA MET A 1 -7.74 0.58 9.74
C MET A 1 -8.51 -0.69 10.08
N LEU A 2 -9.77 -0.60 10.50
CA LEU A 2 -10.60 -1.78 10.72
C LEU A 2 -11.16 -2.30 9.39
N ILE A 3 -10.96 -3.59 9.10
CA ILE A 3 -11.48 -4.30 7.93
C ILE A 3 -12.32 -5.48 8.42
N ARG A 4 -13.57 -5.59 7.96
CA ARG A 4 -14.53 -6.64 8.36
C ARG A 4 -14.31 -7.93 7.57
N ARG A 5 -13.08 -8.44 7.63
CA ARG A 5 -12.65 -9.72 7.09
C ARG A 5 -11.62 -10.39 8.01
N PRO A 6 -11.54 -11.74 8.03
CA PRO A 6 -10.56 -12.48 8.82
C PRO A 6 -9.12 -12.13 8.46
N VAL A 7 -8.21 -12.25 9.44
CA VAL A 7 -6.78 -11.91 9.27
C VAL A 7 -6.16 -12.61 8.07
N ALA A 8 -6.46 -13.88 7.84
CA ALA A 8 -5.93 -14.64 6.71
C ALA A 8 -6.31 -14.02 5.35
N GLU A 9 -7.54 -13.54 5.21
CA GLU A 9 -8.01 -12.92 3.97
C GLU A 9 -7.35 -11.55 3.75
N VAL A 10 -7.26 -10.74 4.83
CA VAL A 10 -6.61 -9.43 4.77
C VAL A 10 -5.11 -9.57 4.48
N PHE A 11 -4.46 -10.55 5.09
CA PHE A 11 -3.04 -10.86 4.88
C PHE A 11 -2.77 -11.26 3.43
N GLU A 12 -3.51 -12.23 2.89
CA GLU A 12 -3.35 -12.63 1.49
C GLU A 12 -3.65 -11.48 0.53
N ALA A 13 -4.65 -10.64 0.83
CA ALA A 13 -4.96 -9.50 -0.02
C ALA A 13 -3.85 -8.46 -0.10
N ILE A 14 -3.01 -8.33 0.94
CA ILE A 14 -1.86 -7.43 0.93
C ILE A 14 -0.66 -8.07 0.22
N LEU A 15 -0.47 -9.39 0.38
CA LEU A 15 0.70 -10.09 -0.15
C LEU A 15 0.59 -10.56 -1.60
N ASP A 16 -0.60 -10.97 -2.06
CA ASP A 16 -0.82 -11.51 -3.39
C ASP A 16 -1.00 -10.40 -4.44
N PRO A 17 -0.07 -10.21 -5.38
CA PRO A 17 -0.18 -9.19 -6.42
C PRO A 17 -1.46 -9.31 -7.26
N ALA A 18 -2.03 -10.51 -7.43
CA ALA A 18 -3.29 -10.68 -8.14
C ALA A 18 -4.47 -9.95 -7.45
N ILE A 19 -4.36 -9.78 -6.13
CA ILE A 19 -5.32 -9.07 -5.28
C ILE A 19 -4.85 -7.63 -5.02
N THR A 20 -3.61 -7.42 -4.59
CA THR A 20 -3.09 -6.10 -4.22
C THR A 20 -3.16 -5.10 -5.38
N THR A 21 -3.08 -5.59 -6.63
CA THR A 21 -3.26 -4.74 -7.82
C THR A 21 -4.66 -4.14 -7.98
N LYS A 22 -5.66 -4.66 -7.25
CA LYS A 22 -7.03 -4.14 -7.27
C LYS A 22 -7.19 -2.84 -6.50
N PHE A 23 -6.24 -2.47 -5.64
CA PHE A 23 -6.37 -1.29 -4.79
C PHE A 23 -5.08 -0.49 -4.52
N TRP A 24 -3.88 -1.02 -4.81
CA TRP A 24 -2.61 -0.33 -4.50
C TRP A 24 -1.81 0.08 -5.75
N PHE A 25 -1.36 -0.85 -6.58
CA PHE A 25 -0.50 -0.56 -7.74
C PHE A 25 -0.99 -1.28 -8.99
N THR A 26 -0.57 -0.85 -10.18
CA THR A 26 -1.08 -1.47 -11.42
C THR A 26 -0.42 -2.79 -11.77
N HIS A 27 0.85 -3.01 -11.39
CA HIS A 27 1.57 -4.25 -11.62
C HIS A 27 2.57 -4.46 -10.47
N GLY A 28 2.59 -5.67 -9.91
CA GLY A 28 3.60 -6.12 -8.95
C GLY A 28 4.40 -7.27 -9.54
N SER A 29 5.72 -7.27 -9.37
CA SER A 29 6.56 -8.33 -9.93
C SER A 29 6.44 -9.64 -9.15
N ASP A 30 6.27 -9.57 -7.83
CA ASP A 30 6.31 -10.72 -6.92
C ASP A 30 5.52 -10.46 -5.62
N ARG A 31 5.27 -11.53 -4.85
CA ARG A 31 4.68 -11.46 -3.50
C ARG A 31 5.60 -10.67 -2.55
N LEU A 32 4.98 -9.99 -1.59
CA LEU A 32 5.66 -9.28 -0.50
C LEU A 32 6.23 -10.29 0.53
N ASP A 33 7.29 -11.00 0.18
CA ASP A 33 8.00 -11.87 1.14
C ASP A 33 9.04 -11.06 1.93
N CYS A 34 9.04 -11.19 3.26
CA CYS A 34 10.06 -10.56 4.12
C CYS A 34 11.48 -10.87 3.63
N GLY A 35 12.30 -9.84 3.45
CA GLY A 35 13.72 -9.96 3.08
C GLY A 35 14.00 -10.15 1.59
N LYS A 36 13.00 -10.18 0.70
CA LYS A 36 13.21 -10.18 -0.76
C LYS A 36 13.01 -8.78 -1.33
N ALA A 37 13.93 -8.35 -2.20
CA ALA A 37 13.77 -7.12 -2.96
C ALA A 37 12.67 -7.32 -4.03
N VAL A 38 11.57 -6.57 -3.92
CA VAL A 38 10.45 -6.61 -4.88
C VAL A 38 10.54 -5.40 -5.80
N ARG A 39 10.38 -5.60 -7.11
CA ARG A 39 10.38 -4.51 -8.10
C ARG A 39 8.94 -4.14 -8.46
N TRP A 40 8.57 -2.90 -8.19
CA TRP A 40 7.25 -2.39 -8.55
C TRP A 40 7.31 -1.64 -9.88
N GLU A 41 6.38 -1.96 -10.78
CA GLU A 41 6.27 -1.31 -12.09
C GLU A 41 4.94 -0.55 -12.20
N TRP A 42 5.01 0.78 -12.27
CA TRP A 42 3.87 1.60 -12.65
C TRP A 42 3.91 1.80 -14.17
N ARG A 43 3.62 0.73 -14.92
CA ARG A 43 3.68 0.74 -16.40
C ARG A 43 2.86 1.85 -17.04
N MET A 44 1.78 2.27 -16.37
CA MET A 44 0.96 3.37 -16.86
C MET A 44 1.72 4.71 -16.91
N TYR A 45 2.76 4.90 -16.10
CA TYR A 45 3.56 6.13 -16.03
C TYR A 45 4.99 5.96 -16.57
N GLY A 46 5.39 4.77 -17.04
CA GLY A 46 6.74 4.53 -17.59
C GLY A 46 7.86 4.61 -16.55
N VAL A 47 7.54 4.54 -15.25
CA VAL A 47 8.51 4.61 -14.15
C VAL A 47 8.64 3.23 -13.49
N SER A 48 9.88 2.76 -13.36
CA SER A 48 10.24 1.67 -12.46
C SER A 48 11.28 2.20 -11.49
N THR A 49 11.07 2.01 -10.19
CA THR A 49 12.06 2.37 -9.16
C THR A 49 12.60 1.11 -8.49
N THR A 50 13.90 1.10 -8.21
CA THR A 50 14.51 0.11 -7.33
C THR A 50 14.37 0.68 -5.92
N ALA A 51 13.35 0.25 -5.19
CA ALA A 51 13.18 0.65 -3.80
C ALA A 51 14.22 -0.09 -2.96
N THR A 52 15.18 0.64 -2.39
CA THR A 52 15.89 0.17 -1.19
C THR A 52 14.83 -0.08 -0.14
N VAL A 53 14.83 -1.24 0.53
CA VAL A 53 13.82 -1.58 1.53
C VAL A 53 13.84 -0.53 2.65
N SER A 54 12.96 0.48 2.55
CA SER A 54 12.42 1.16 3.71
C SER A 54 11.63 0.11 4.48
N GLU A 55 11.85 -0.01 5.79
CA GLU A 55 11.15 -0.99 6.61
C GLU A 55 9.67 -0.60 6.67
N ILE A 56 8.88 -1.18 5.77
CA ILE A 56 7.42 -1.12 5.83
C ILE A 56 6.97 -2.34 6.64
N VAL A 57 6.38 -2.09 7.80
CA VAL A 57 5.87 -3.12 8.69
C VAL A 57 4.35 -3.12 8.61
N TRP A 58 3.78 -4.27 8.25
CA TRP A 58 2.35 -4.50 8.31
C TRP A 58 2.00 -5.27 9.57
N THR A 59 1.12 -4.72 10.39
CA THR A 59 0.60 -5.40 11.59
C THR A 59 -0.85 -5.75 11.36
N PHE A 60 -1.16 -7.05 11.53
CA PHE A 60 -2.51 -7.59 11.40
C PHE A 60 -2.97 -8.03 12.78
N THR A 61 -3.92 -7.32 13.37
CA THR A 61 -4.48 -7.66 14.69
C THR A 61 -5.86 -8.26 14.49
N GLU A 62 -6.07 -9.48 14.98
CA GLU A 62 -7.38 -10.12 15.01
C GLU A 62 -8.33 -9.32 15.93
N MET A 63 -9.55 -9.08 15.46
CA MET A 63 -10.58 -8.34 16.18
C MET A 63 -11.86 -9.19 16.28
N PRO A 64 -12.70 -8.97 17.31
CA PRO A 64 -13.97 -9.67 17.44
C PRO A 64 -14.86 -9.52 16.19
N GLY A 65 -15.58 -10.59 15.83
CA GLY A 65 -16.52 -10.61 14.71
C GLY A 65 -15.88 -10.75 13.34
N ASP A 66 -14.88 -11.64 13.21
CA ASP A 66 -14.17 -11.93 11.96
C ASP A 66 -13.63 -10.67 11.28
N ALA A 67 -13.06 -9.78 12.07
CA ALA A 67 -12.49 -8.52 11.62
C ALA A 67 -10.99 -8.44 11.91
N THR A 68 -10.30 -7.56 11.20
CA THR A 68 -8.88 -7.31 11.34
C THR A 68 -8.63 -5.82 11.50
N PHE A 69 -7.83 -5.43 12.47
CA PHE A 69 -7.25 -4.10 12.51
C PHE A 69 -5.89 -4.14 11.81
N LEU A 70 -5.81 -3.47 10.66
CA LEU A 70 -4.62 -3.41 9.82
C LEU A 70 -3.86 -2.10 10.05
N GLU A 71 -2.60 -2.21 10.41
CA GLU A 71 -1.70 -1.07 10.59
C GLU A 71 -0.50 -1.18 9.66
N VAL A 72 0.03 -0.02 9.28
CA VAL A 72 1.24 0.10 8.48
C VAL A 72 2.18 1.10 9.13
N GLY A 73 3.36 0.63 9.50
CA GLY A 73 4.49 1.47 9.91
C GLY A 73 5.44 1.62 8.73
N ASN A 74 5.93 2.83 8.49
CA ASN A 74 7.01 3.07 7.52
C ASN A 74 8.17 3.76 8.24
N PHE A 75 9.34 3.16 8.17
CA PHE A 75 10.54 3.58 8.91
C PHE A 75 11.74 3.75 7.98
N GLY A 76 12.81 4.33 8.53
CA GLY A 76 14.08 4.49 7.82
C GLY A 76 14.13 5.69 6.86
N PHE A 77 13.34 6.73 7.09
CA PHE A 77 13.45 7.98 6.33
C PHE A 77 14.86 8.58 6.48
N ALA A 78 15.46 8.97 5.37
CA ALA A 78 16.82 9.49 5.31
C ALA A 78 16.86 10.96 4.85
N GLY A 79 18.01 11.62 5.05
CA GLY A 79 18.22 13.02 4.71
C GLY A 79 18.07 13.95 5.91
N THR A 80 17.84 15.23 5.64
CA THR A 80 17.61 16.27 6.65
C THR A 80 16.30 16.05 7.40
N ALA A 81 16.12 16.69 8.56
CA ALA A 81 14.88 16.60 9.32
C ALA A 81 13.65 17.01 8.49
N ASP A 82 13.74 18.10 7.72
CA ASP A 82 12.65 18.57 6.86
C ASP A 82 12.34 17.61 5.69
N GLU A 83 13.35 16.91 5.17
CA GLU A 83 13.15 15.88 4.16
C GLU A 83 12.50 14.63 4.76
N GLN A 84 12.91 14.20 5.95
CA GLN A 84 12.29 13.08 6.66
C GLN A 84 10.83 13.36 6.97
N VAL A 85 10.50 14.56 7.46
CA VAL A 85 9.11 14.98 7.73
C VAL A 85 8.28 14.96 6.44
N ARG A 86 8.79 15.53 5.34
CA ARG A 86 8.10 15.51 4.05
C ARG A 86 7.86 14.10 3.53
N GLN A 87 8.85 13.22 3.66
CA GLN A 87 8.71 11.81 3.28
C GLN A 87 7.67 11.08 4.14
N ALA A 88 7.68 11.29 5.46
CA ALA A 88 6.71 10.69 6.38
C ALA A 88 5.28 11.15 6.07
N ILE A 89 5.09 12.44 5.79
CA ILE A 89 3.78 13.00 5.39
C ILE A 89 3.31 12.37 4.08
N GLY A 90 4.16 12.36 3.04
CA GLY A 90 3.81 11.76 1.75
C GLY A 90 3.52 10.27 1.84
N SER A 91 4.28 9.54 2.65
CA SER A 91 4.03 8.13 2.96
C SER A 91 2.69 7.92 3.65
N THR A 92 2.36 8.76 4.63
CA THR A 92 1.08 8.68 5.35
C THR A 92 -0.12 8.94 4.42
N ASP A 93 -0.01 9.91 3.51
CA ASP A 93 -1.02 10.18 2.47
C ASP A 93 -1.21 8.95 1.56
N GLY A 94 -0.11 8.40 1.02
CA GLY A 94 -0.14 7.23 0.15
C GLY A 94 -0.74 5.99 0.81
N PHE A 95 -0.26 5.60 1.99
CA PHE A 95 -0.75 4.40 2.68
C PHE A 95 -2.20 4.55 3.17
N SER A 96 -2.65 5.76 3.51
CA SER A 96 -4.05 5.98 3.86
C SER A 96 -4.99 5.63 2.70
N LEU A 97 -4.61 5.98 1.46
CA LEU A 97 -5.36 5.62 0.25
C LEU A 97 -5.34 4.11 -0.01
N VAL A 98 -4.19 3.45 0.21
CA VAL A 98 -4.07 1.99 0.08
C VAL A 98 -4.99 1.28 1.06
N LEU A 99 -4.97 1.67 2.34
CA LEU A 99 -5.84 1.10 3.37
C LEU A 99 -7.33 1.32 3.06
N ALA A 100 -7.69 2.50 2.55
CA ALA A 100 -9.05 2.79 2.13
C ALA A 100 -9.49 1.90 0.95
N GLY A 101 -8.64 1.76 -0.07
CA GLY A 101 -8.89 0.89 -1.22
C GLY A 101 -9.01 -0.58 -0.81
N ALA A 102 -8.10 -1.06 0.03
CA ALA A 102 -8.11 -2.43 0.56
C ALA A 102 -9.41 -2.72 1.32
N LYS A 103 -9.83 -1.82 2.21
CA LYS A 103 -11.08 -1.95 2.97
C LYS A 103 -12.29 -2.09 2.04
N VAL A 104 -12.40 -1.23 1.04
CA VAL A 104 -13.55 -1.24 0.12
C VAL A 104 -13.54 -2.49 -0.76
N TRP A 105 -12.37 -2.89 -1.25
CA TRP A 105 -12.26 -4.10 -2.06
C TRP A 105 -12.59 -5.37 -1.25
N LEU A 106 -12.05 -5.51 -0.04
CA LEU A 106 -12.30 -6.65 0.84
C LEU A 106 -13.75 -6.72 1.32
N GLU A 107 -14.35 -5.59 1.70
CA GLU A 107 -15.72 -5.60 2.26
C GLU A 107 -16.80 -5.60 1.19
N GLN A 108 -16.57 -4.98 0.03
CA GLN A 108 -17.61 -4.70 -0.97
C GLN A 108 -17.29 -5.23 -2.37
N GLY A 109 -16.07 -5.73 -2.62
CA GLY A 109 -15.64 -6.19 -3.95
C GLY A 109 -15.48 -5.06 -4.98
N LEU A 110 -15.44 -3.80 -4.54
CA LEU A 110 -15.34 -2.63 -5.42
C LEU A 110 -13.90 -2.12 -5.51
N THR A 111 -13.48 -1.76 -6.72
CA THR A 111 -12.22 -1.04 -6.97
C THR A 111 -12.53 0.44 -7.16
N LEU A 112 -11.96 1.30 -6.31
CA LEU A 112 -12.20 2.74 -6.32
C LEU A 112 -11.21 3.53 -7.19
N GLY A 113 -10.09 2.95 -7.61
CA GLY A 113 -9.09 3.68 -8.41
C GLY A 113 -8.33 4.79 -7.66
N LEU A 114 -8.42 4.84 -6.32
CA LEU A 114 -7.93 5.96 -5.48
C LEU A 114 -6.50 6.43 -5.81
N ILE A 115 -5.57 5.51 -6.01
CA ILE A 115 -4.18 5.85 -6.30
C ILE A 115 -4.05 6.50 -7.69
N GLY A 116 -4.74 5.96 -8.71
CA GLY A 116 -4.75 6.53 -10.05
C GLY A 116 -5.39 7.92 -10.08
N ASP A 117 -6.48 8.11 -9.32
CA ASP A 117 -7.22 9.37 -9.25
C ASP A 117 -6.49 10.45 -8.44
N ARG A 118 -5.72 10.05 -7.40
CA ARG A 118 -4.86 10.95 -6.63
C ARG A 118 -3.66 11.45 -7.44
N TYR A 119 -3.18 10.65 -8.39
CA TYR A 119 -2.00 10.92 -9.23
C TYR A 119 -2.34 10.78 -10.73
N PRO A 120 -3.25 11.59 -11.27
CA PRO A 120 -3.72 11.43 -12.63
C PRO A 120 -2.62 11.73 -13.66
N LYS A 121 -2.66 11.06 -14.81
CA LYS A 121 -1.75 11.35 -15.93
C LYS A 121 -1.93 12.78 -16.41
N GLY A 122 -0.83 13.48 -16.66
CA GLY A 122 -0.83 14.81 -17.27
C GLY A 122 -0.96 15.98 -16.29
N ILE A 123 -1.03 15.72 -14.98
CA ILE A 123 -0.97 16.77 -13.95
C ILE A 123 0.37 16.61 -13.22
N SER A 124 1.26 17.61 -13.32
CA SER A 124 2.49 17.62 -12.54
C SER A 124 2.15 17.74 -11.04
N PRO A 125 2.77 16.93 -10.16
CA PRO A 125 2.63 17.11 -8.72
C PRO A 125 3.12 18.52 -8.37
N ARG A 126 2.35 19.25 -7.56
CA ARG A 126 2.77 20.53 -6.96
C ARG A 126 3.59 20.29 -5.71
#